data_AF-A0A7C3GP82-F1
#
_entry.id   AF-A0A7C3GP82-F1
#
_cell.length_a   1.000
_cell.length_b   1.000
_cell.length_c   1.000
_cell.angle_alpha   90.00
_cell.angle_beta   90.00
_cell.angle_gamma   90.00
#
_symmetry.space_group_name_H-M   'P 1'
#
loop_
_entity.id
_entity.type
_entity.pdbx_description
1 polymer ?
#
loop_
_entity_poly.entity_id
_entity_poly.type
_entity_poly.pdbx_seq_one_letter_code
_entity_poly.pdbx_strand_id
1 'polypeptide(L)'
;MSAFPFILNNFLQGYAGWSAMGVALVTMALALTSLISGPPSGKLLEKFSGKRVLQGSYVVIAIGILWMTANVTSLDVSPWAFVLPFLVIGLGAGVIGSQMNNVALLKIPPHRSSEASGLLELGKDIGLALGVALIGSLMVSTTLGSAVDGMLKVSGVAVTPQERQALIIKVEDAQASLKQEDVEAALAKLPPEVRQDVVAVILDAPVRGFQMSLIGLMVAVGLAILSTLHMPAVKLSTEEKPLESG
;
A
#
# COMPACT_ATOMS: atom_id res chain seq x y z
N MET A 1 -2.21 -4.13 6.18
CA MET A 1 -0.87 -4.24 5.58
C MET A 1 -0.87 -4.97 4.22
N SER A 2 -1.90 -5.76 3.87
CA SER A 2 -1.92 -6.57 2.63
C SER A 2 -2.14 -5.81 1.32
N ALA A 3 -2.73 -4.61 1.35
CA ALA A 3 -2.95 -3.79 0.15
C ALA A 3 -1.64 -3.34 -0.54
N PHE A 4 -0.62 -3.02 0.26
CA PHE A 4 0.64 -2.49 -0.24
C PHE A 4 1.44 -3.51 -1.08
N PRO A 5 1.67 -4.76 -0.60
CA PRO A 5 2.30 -5.80 -1.43
C PRO A 5 1.50 -6.13 -2.69
N PHE A 6 0.16 -6.07 -2.63
CA PHE A 6 -0.69 -6.30 -3.80
C PHE A 6 -0.43 -5.27 -4.90
N ILE A 7 -0.54 -3.97 -4.59
CA ILE A 7 -0.30 -2.91 -5.59
C ILE A 7 1.15 -2.89 -6.08
N LEU A 8 2.10 -3.19 -5.19
CA LEU A 8 3.52 -3.24 -5.54
C LEU A 8 3.81 -4.36 -6.55
N ASN A 9 3.29 -5.57 -6.29
CA ASN A 9 3.45 -6.70 -7.20
C ASN A 9 2.76 -6.43 -8.54
N ASN A 10 1.55 -5.88 -8.51
CA ASN A 10 0.84 -5.52 -9.73
C ASN A 10 1.60 -4.46 -10.54
N PHE A 11 2.18 -3.45 -9.89
CA PHE A 11 2.98 -2.42 -10.55
C PHE A 11 4.29 -2.97 -11.13
N LEU A 12 5.11 -3.59 -10.28
CA LEU A 12 6.45 -4.02 -10.65
C LEU A 12 6.45 -5.19 -11.63
N GLN A 13 5.68 -6.25 -11.34
CA GLN A 13 5.66 -7.45 -12.19
C GLN A 13 4.69 -7.28 -13.36
N GLY A 14 3.53 -6.67 -13.11
CA GLY A 14 2.49 -6.54 -14.13
C GLY A 14 2.76 -5.46 -15.18
N TYR A 15 3.42 -4.36 -14.81
CA TYR A 15 3.66 -3.24 -15.73
C TYR A 15 5.14 -2.92 -15.93
N ALA A 16 5.96 -2.89 -14.88
CA ALA A 16 7.39 -2.58 -15.01
C ALA A 16 8.24 -3.76 -15.50
N GLY A 17 7.64 -4.95 -15.68
CA GLY A 17 8.31 -6.13 -16.22
C GLY A 17 9.37 -6.75 -15.29
N TRP A 18 9.33 -6.43 -14.00
CA TRP A 18 10.26 -7.00 -13.03
C TRP A 18 10.01 -8.50 -12.84
N SER A 19 11.09 -9.26 -12.68
CA SER A 19 10.98 -10.65 -12.27
C SER A 19 10.47 -10.78 -10.83
N ALA A 20 9.76 -11.87 -10.52
CA ALA A 20 9.32 -12.17 -9.17
C ALA A 20 10.48 -12.16 -8.15
N MET A 21 11.67 -12.64 -8.57
CA MET A 21 12.89 -12.58 -7.76
C MET A 21 13.35 -11.15 -7.47
N GLY A 22 13.32 -10.26 -8.48
CA GLY A 22 13.67 -8.85 -8.30
C GLY A 22 12.76 -8.15 -7.28
N VAL A 23 11.44 -8.42 -7.35
CA VAL A 23 10.47 -7.88 -6.39
C VAL A 23 10.66 -8.47 -4.99
N ALA A 24 10.96 -9.77 -4.88
CA ALA A 24 11.28 -10.41 -3.61
C ALA A 24 12.53 -9.78 -2.97
N LEU A 25 13.59 -9.54 -3.75
CA LEU A 25 14.84 -8.95 -3.25
C LEU A 25 14.64 -7.53 -2.69
N VAL A 26 13.86 -6.68 -3.35
CA VAL A 26 13.59 -5.35 -2.80
C VAL A 26 12.69 -5.43 -1.57
N THR A 27 11.64 -6.25 -1.59
CA THR A 27 10.72 -6.40 -0.45
C THR A 27 11.37 -7.05 0.78
N MET A 28 12.50 -7.77 0.63
CA MET A 28 13.32 -8.22 1.76
C MET A 28 13.79 -7.06 2.65
N ALA A 29 14.10 -5.89 2.07
CA ALA A 29 14.50 -4.73 2.86
C ALA A 29 13.42 -4.31 3.87
N LEU A 30 12.15 -4.36 3.45
CA LEU A 30 10.99 -4.11 4.31
C LEU A 30 10.87 -5.18 5.39
N ALA A 31 10.99 -6.45 5.03
CA ALA A 31 10.87 -7.58 5.97
C ALA A 31 11.97 -7.54 7.04
N LEU A 32 13.23 -7.31 6.64
CA LEU A 32 14.38 -7.24 7.54
C LEU A 32 14.25 -6.08 8.54
N THR A 33 13.87 -4.90 8.07
CA THR A 33 13.68 -3.74 8.96
C THR A 33 12.46 -3.87 9.86
N SER A 34 11.41 -4.54 9.40
CA SER A 34 10.26 -4.88 10.25
C SER A 34 10.65 -5.86 11.36
N LEU A 35 11.46 -6.87 11.03
CA LEU A 35 11.97 -7.82 12.01
C LEU A 35 12.88 -7.15 13.06
N ILE A 36 13.76 -6.23 12.62
CA ILE A 36 14.71 -5.54 13.51
C ILE A 36 14.01 -4.52 14.40
N SER A 37 12.98 -3.83 13.92
CA SER A 37 12.27 -2.79 14.67
C SER A 37 11.27 -3.32 15.68
N GLY A 38 10.80 -4.57 15.52
CA GLY A 38 9.84 -5.22 16.42
C GLY A 38 10.35 -5.38 17.85
N PRO A 39 11.41 -6.16 18.13
CA PRO A 39 11.91 -6.40 19.49
C PRO A 39 12.21 -5.14 20.33
N PRO A 40 12.88 -4.08 19.81
CA PRO A 40 13.15 -2.88 20.61
C PRO A 40 11.90 -2.03 20.89
N SER A 41 10.77 -2.28 20.24
CA SER A 41 9.54 -1.52 20.44
C SER A 41 8.95 -1.61 21.86
N GLY A 42 9.27 -2.67 22.61
CA GLY A 42 8.87 -2.78 24.02
C GLY A 42 9.44 -1.66 24.90
N LYS A 43 10.71 -1.28 24.68
CA LYS A 43 11.36 -0.17 25.38
C LYS A 43 10.73 1.19 25.07
N LEU A 44 10.09 1.32 23.90
CA LEU A 44 9.34 2.53 23.56
C LEU A 44 8.07 2.65 24.42
N LEU A 45 7.46 1.54 24.83
CA LEU A 45 6.28 1.55 25.70
C LEU A 45 6.59 1.87 27.17
N GLU A 46 7.83 1.61 27.61
CA GLU A 46 8.30 2.04 28.93
C GLU A 46 8.42 3.57 29.02
N LYS A 47 8.79 4.22 27.91
CA LYS A 47 9.04 5.68 27.84
C LYS A 47 7.83 6.48 27.33
N PHE A 48 7.02 5.90 26.46
CA PHE A 48 5.91 6.57 25.78
C PHE A 48 4.61 5.76 25.91
N SER A 49 3.46 6.44 25.94
CA SER A 49 2.15 5.76 25.88
C SER A 49 2.01 4.98 24.57
N GLY A 50 1.38 3.80 24.59
CA GLY A 50 1.16 2.97 23.40
C GLY A 50 0.53 3.70 22.22
N LYS A 51 -0.38 4.65 22.49
CA LYS A 51 -0.95 5.56 21.49
C LYS A 51 0.12 6.35 20.71
N ARG A 52 1.07 6.97 21.41
CA ARG A 52 2.15 7.78 20.79
C ARG A 52 3.12 6.91 20.00
N VAL A 53 3.39 5.70 20.48
CA VAL A 53 4.24 4.73 19.76
C VAL A 53 3.58 4.35 18.44
N LEU A 54 2.28 4.01 18.44
CA LEU A 54 1.54 3.70 17.21
C LEU A 54 1.48 4.91 16.25
N GLN A 55 1.20 6.11 16.76
CA GLN A 55 1.18 7.34 15.95
C GLN A 55 2.53 7.62 15.30
N GLY A 56 3.63 7.50 16.06
CA GLY A 56 4.98 7.66 15.54
C GLY A 56 5.28 6.67 14.41
N SER A 57 4.89 5.41 14.58
CA SER A 57 5.06 4.38 13.55
C SER A 57 4.26 4.67 12.28
N TYR A 58 3.02 5.16 12.41
CA TYR A 58 2.23 5.59 11.25
C TYR A 58 2.86 6.77 10.52
N VAL A 59 3.45 7.73 11.25
CA VAL A 59 4.19 8.84 10.64
C VAL A 59 5.44 8.34 9.90
N VAL A 60 6.18 7.40 10.47
CA VAL A 60 7.34 6.78 9.80
C VAL A 60 6.92 6.09 8.50
N ILE A 61 5.83 5.31 8.53
CA ILE A 61 5.28 4.69 7.32
C ILE A 61 4.86 5.75 6.29
N ALA A 62 4.20 6.82 6.71
CA ALA A 62 3.79 7.91 5.84
C ALA A 62 4.99 8.56 5.13
N ILE A 63 6.09 8.82 5.86
CA ILE A 63 7.34 9.35 5.29
C ILE A 63 7.89 8.40 4.22
N GLY A 64 7.91 7.10 4.50
CA GLY A 64 8.37 6.11 3.54
C GLY A 64 7.48 6.04 2.28
N ILE A 65 6.16 6.10 2.43
CA ILE A 65 5.23 6.13 1.28
C ILE A 65 5.41 7.41 0.46
N LEU A 66 5.57 8.58 1.11
CA LEU A 66 5.85 9.85 0.44
C LEU A 66 7.17 9.81 -0.31
N TRP A 67 8.21 9.25 0.30
CA TRP A 67 9.52 9.09 -0.32
C TRP A 67 9.41 8.23 -1.59
N MET A 68 8.69 7.11 -1.52
CA MET A 68 8.45 6.26 -2.68
C MET A 68 7.65 6.99 -3.77
N THR A 69 6.59 7.70 -3.39
CA THR A 69 5.75 8.47 -4.33
C THR A 69 6.58 9.52 -5.09
N ALA A 70 7.56 10.14 -4.43
CA ALA A 70 8.43 11.13 -5.05
C ALA A 70 9.47 10.55 -6.02
N ASN A 71 9.83 9.27 -5.88
CA ASN A 71 10.89 8.64 -6.69
C ASN A 71 10.35 7.75 -7.82
N VAL A 72 9.10 7.27 -7.71
CA VAL A 72 8.47 6.43 -8.73
C VAL A 72 7.69 7.30 -9.71
N THR A 73 8.38 7.74 -10.77
CA THR A 73 7.82 8.64 -11.81
C THR A 73 7.75 8.02 -13.20
N SER A 74 8.31 6.82 -13.39
CA SER A 74 8.34 6.10 -14.66
C SER A 74 8.20 4.60 -14.42
N LEU A 75 8.18 3.79 -15.49
CA LEU A 75 8.28 2.33 -15.39
C LEU A 75 9.75 1.85 -15.29
N ASP A 76 10.69 2.62 -15.84
CA ASP A 76 12.13 2.34 -15.74
C ASP A 76 12.69 2.92 -14.44
N VAL A 77 12.36 2.26 -13.32
CA VAL A 77 12.73 2.72 -11.99
C VAL A 77 13.90 1.90 -11.47
N SER A 78 14.92 2.58 -10.96
CA SER A 78 16.03 1.93 -10.27
C SER A 78 15.53 1.18 -9.02
N PRO A 79 16.07 -0.01 -8.71
CA PRO A 79 15.69 -0.71 -7.48
C PRO A 79 15.92 0.07 -6.19
N TRP A 80 16.87 0.99 -6.19
CA TRP A 80 17.14 1.87 -5.06
C TRP A 80 15.98 2.81 -4.71
N ALA A 81 15.10 3.12 -5.67
CA ALA A 81 13.88 3.88 -5.44
C ALA A 81 12.89 3.15 -4.51
N PHE A 82 13.02 1.82 -4.35
CA PHE A 82 12.19 1.02 -3.45
C PHE A 82 12.91 0.64 -2.17
N VAL A 83 14.20 0.28 -2.25
CA VAL A 83 14.98 -0.19 -1.09
C VAL A 83 14.95 0.84 0.05
N LEU A 84 15.28 2.10 -0.22
CA LEU A 84 15.36 3.12 0.84
C LEU A 84 14.00 3.42 1.47
N PRO A 85 12.92 3.68 0.70
CA PRO A 85 11.58 3.79 1.28
C PRO A 85 11.14 2.54 2.05
N PHE A 86 11.49 1.34 1.60
CA PHE A 86 11.10 0.09 2.26
C PHE A 86 11.78 -0.09 3.61
N LEU A 87 13.04 0.34 3.74
CA LEU A 87 13.69 0.38 5.05
C LEU A 87 12.90 1.27 6.02
N VAL A 88 12.46 2.45 5.56
CA VAL A 88 11.67 3.38 6.39
C VAL A 88 10.30 2.80 6.73
N ILE A 89 9.56 2.30 5.74
CA ILE A 89 8.23 1.68 5.93
C ILE A 89 8.34 0.49 6.89
N GLY A 90 9.36 -0.36 6.71
CA GLY A 90 9.56 -1.54 7.53
C GLY A 90 9.83 -1.21 9.00
N LEU A 91 10.57 -0.13 9.30
CA LEU A 91 10.77 0.33 10.68
C LEU A 91 9.44 0.66 11.38
N GLY A 92 8.52 1.36 10.72
CA GLY A 92 7.22 1.65 11.31
C GLY A 92 6.31 0.41 11.37
N ALA A 93 6.38 -0.44 10.34
CA ALA A 93 5.57 -1.65 10.26
C ALA A 93 5.91 -2.67 11.35
N GLY A 94 7.19 -2.89 11.64
CA GLY A 94 7.61 -3.81 12.69
C GLY A 94 7.11 -3.41 14.08
N VAL A 95 7.19 -2.11 14.41
CA VAL A 95 6.66 -1.58 15.67
C VAL A 95 5.15 -1.77 15.78
N ILE A 96 4.39 -1.50 14.70
CA ILE A 96 2.95 -1.75 14.66
C ILE A 96 2.66 -3.23 14.86
N GLY A 97 3.36 -4.11 14.13
CA GLY A 97 3.18 -5.55 14.22
C GLY A 97 3.42 -6.09 15.63
N SER A 98 4.43 -5.57 16.35
CA SER A 98 4.76 -6.02 17.70
C SER A 98 3.84 -5.46 18.79
N GLN A 99 3.32 -4.23 18.65
CA GLN A 99 2.64 -3.55 19.76
C GLN A 99 1.14 -3.32 19.57
N MET A 100 0.61 -3.45 18.35
CA MET A 100 -0.81 -3.21 18.09
C MET A 100 -1.72 -4.09 18.96
N ASN A 101 -1.47 -5.41 18.96
CA ASN A 101 -2.30 -6.35 19.71
C ASN A 101 -2.15 -6.13 21.23
N ASN A 102 -0.93 -5.86 21.72
CA ASN A 102 -0.68 -5.57 23.13
C ASN A 102 -1.47 -4.36 23.63
N VAL A 103 -1.51 -3.28 22.83
CA VAL A 103 -2.27 -2.07 23.16
C VAL A 103 -3.78 -2.30 23.07
N ALA A 104 -4.24 -3.06 22.06
CA ALA A 104 -5.66 -3.33 21.84
C ALA A 104 -6.27 -4.20 22.95
N LEU A 105 -5.51 -5.17 23.47
CA LEU A 105 -5.98 -6.11 24.48
C LEU A 105 -5.73 -5.65 25.92
N LEU A 106 -5.09 -4.49 26.11
CA LEU A 106 -4.60 -4.04 27.41
C LEU A 106 -5.67 -3.94 28.50
N LYS A 107 -6.93 -3.65 28.14
CA LYS A 107 -8.06 -3.51 29.08
C LYS A 107 -8.97 -4.74 29.15
N ILE A 108 -8.63 -5.82 28.44
CA ILE A 108 -9.43 -7.04 28.40
C ILE A 108 -9.07 -7.91 29.61
N PRO A 109 -10.06 -8.39 30.40
CA PRO A 109 -9.80 -9.35 31.47
C PRO A 109 -9.16 -10.65 30.95
N PRO A 110 -8.21 -11.27 31.68
CA PRO A 110 -7.49 -12.46 31.19
C PRO A 110 -8.39 -13.59 30.71
N HIS A 111 -9.50 -13.84 31.41
CA HIS A 111 -10.48 -14.89 31.07
C HIS A 111 -11.25 -14.65 29.76
N ARG A 112 -11.22 -13.42 29.21
CA ARG A 112 -11.81 -13.07 27.89
C ARG A 112 -10.76 -12.74 26.83
N SER A 113 -9.47 -12.83 27.16
CA SER A 113 -8.40 -12.42 26.25
C SER A 113 -8.37 -13.27 24.97
N SER A 114 -8.70 -14.56 25.06
CA SER A 114 -8.78 -15.45 23.90
C SER A 114 -9.91 -15.04 22.94
N GLU A 115 -11.11 -14.80 23.49
CA GLU A 115 -12.28 -14.35 22.71
C GLU A 115 -12.03 -12.99 22.06
N ALA A 116 -11.47 -12.03 22.83
CA ALA A 116 -11.16 -10.70 22.33
C ALA A 116 -10.05 -10.71 21.26
N SER A 117 -9.03 -11.54 21.42
CA SER A 117 -7.97 -11.70 20.40
C SER A 117 -8.53 -12.31 19.12
N GLY A 118 -9.44 -13.28 19.20
CA GLY A 118 -10.10 -13.85 18.02
C GLY A 118 -10.93 -12.81 17.26
N LEU A 119 -11.72 -12.00 17.98
CA LEU A 119 -12.49 -10.91 17.38
C LEU A 119 -11.59 -9.81 16.78
N LEU A 120 -10.47 -9.50 17.43
CA LEU A 120 -9.48 -8.54 16.93
C LEU A 120 -8.87 -9.01 15.61
N GLU A 121 -8.44 -10.27 15.52
CA GLU A 121 -7.88 -10.81 14.27
C GLU A 121 -8.94 -10.91 13.17
N LEU A 122 -10.17 -11.31 13.49
CA LEU A 122 -11.27 -11.28 12.51
C LEU A 122 -11.50 -9.85 11.95
N GLY A 123 -11.50 -8.84 12.83
CA GLY A 123 -11.61 -7.44 12.43
C GLY A 123 -10.44 -6.99 11.55
N LYS A 124 -9.22 -7.46 11.85
CA LYS A 124 -8.03 -7.21 11.03
C LYS A 124 -8.19 -7.84 9.65
N ASP A 125 -8.58 -9.11 9.55
CA ASP A 125 -8.75 -9.80 8.28
C ASP A 125 -9.79 -9.12 7.37
N ILE A 126 -10.92 -8.68 7.93
CA ILE A 126 -11.92 -7.88 7.21
C ILE A 126 -11.30 -6.57 6.71
N GLY A 127 -10.58 -5.85 7.58
CA GLY A 127 -9.90 -4.61 7.20
C GLY A 127 -8.81 -4.82 6.14
N LEU A 128 -8.11 -5.94 6.18
CA LEU A 128 -7.11 -6.32 5.18
C LEU A 128 -7.76 -6.60 3.82
N ALA A 129 -8.85 -7.37 3.79
CA ALA A 129 -9.59 -7.67 2.57
C ALA A 129 -10.19 -6.40 1.94
N LEU A 130 -10.85 -5.55 2.75
CA LEU A 130 -11.37 -4.26 2.31
C LEU A 130 -10.26 -3.34 1.80
N GLY A 131 -9.13 -3.28 2.49
CA GLY A 131 -7.99 -2.49 2.07
C GLY A 131 -7.44 -2.92 0.70
N VAL A 132 -7.29 -4.23 0.47
CA VAL A 132 -6.85 -4.77 -0.83
C VAL A 132 -7.88 -4.44 -1.91
N ALA A 133 -9.17 -4.64 -1.65
CA ALA A 133 -10.23 -4.37 -2.62
C ALA A 133 -10.30 -2.88 -3.00
N LEU A 134 -10.31 -1.98 -2.01
CA LEU A 134 -10.42 -0.54 -2.25
C LEU A 134 -9.18 0.04 -2.94
N ILE A 135 -7.99 -0.25 -2.41
CA ILE A 135 -6.74 0.30 -2.95
C ILE A 135 -6.38 -0.37 -4.28
N GLY A 136 -6.63 -1.67 -4.43
CA GLY A 136 -6.43 -2.38 -5.70
C GLY A 136 -7.39 -1.90 -6.78
N SER A 137 -8.67 -1.72 -6.46
CA SER A 137 -9.65 -1.14 -7.38
C SER A 137 -9.28 0.30 -7.75
N LEU A 138 -8.83 1.11 -6.80
CA LEU A 138 -8.32 2.47 -7.08
C LEU A 138 -7.14 2.42 -8.06
N MET A 139 -6.21 1.49 -7.89
CA MET A 139 -5.08 1.31 -8.81
C MET A 139 -5.55 1.01 -10.23
N VAL A 140 -6.33 -0.05 -10.39
CA VAL A 140 -6.77 -0.56 -11.70
C VAL A 140 -7.65 0.48 -12.41
N SER A 141 -8.64 1.03 -11.70
CA SER A 141 -9.55 2.04 -12.26
C SER A 141 -8.82 3.31 -12.71
N THR A 142 -7.82 3.75 -11.95
CA THR A 142 -7.03 4.94 -12.31
C THR A 142 -6.07 4.65 -13.46
N THR A 143 -5.45 3.47 -13.50
CA THR A 143 -4.62 3.02 -14.63
C THR A 143 -5.43 3.01 -15.92
N LEU A 144 -6.55 2.28 -15.95
CA LEU A 144 -7.40 2.17 -17.13
C LEU A 144 -8.00 3.52 -17.53
N GLY A 145 -8.47 4.30 -16.56
CA GLY A 145 -8.98 5.64 -16.80
C GLY A 145 -7.93 6.56 -17.42
N SER A 146 -6.71 6.53 -16.90
CA SER A 146 -5.59 7.35 -17.43
C SER A 146 -5.19 6.92 -18.84
N ALA A 147 -5.23 5.63 -19.14
CA ALA A 147 -4.97 5.10 -20.48
C ALA A 147 -6.04 5.59 -21.48
N VAL A 148 -7.32 5.45 -21.14
CA VAL A 148 -8.44 5.94 -21.97
C VAL A 148 -8.34 7.46 -22.17
N ASP A 149 -8.12 8.22 -21.10
CA ASP A 149 -8.00 9.68 -21.17
C ASP A 149 -6.80 10.12 -22.02
N GLY A 150 -5.69 9.40 -21.94
CA GLY A 150 -4.53 9.63 -22.80
C GLY A 150 -4.85 9.37 -24.27
N MET A 151 -5.48 8.24 -24.60
CA MET A 151 -5.85 7.88 -25.97
C MET A 151 -6.87 8.86 -26.58
N LEU A 152 -7.81 9.36 -25.79
CA LEU A 152 -8.77 10.38 -26.21
C LEU A 152 -8.08 11.70 -26.55
N LYS A 153 -7.05 12.08 -25.78
CA LYS A 153 -6.24 13.28 -26.07
C LYS A 153 -5.45 13.13 -27.37
N VAL A 154 -4.83 11.97 -27.60
CA VAL A 154 -4.08 11.69 -28.84
C VAL A 154 -4.99 11.69 -30.07
N SER A 155 -6.18 11.12 -29.95
CA SER A 155 -7.16 11.06 -31.05
C SER A 155 -7.92 12.38 -31.27
N GLY A 156 -7.89 13.31 -30.31
CA GLY A 156 -8.65 14.56 -30.36
C GLY A 156 -10.17 14.38 -30.24
N VAL A 157 -10.65 13.20 -29.81
CA VAL A 157 -12.07 12.87 -29.70
C VAL A 157 -12.58 13.26 -28.31
N ALA A 158 -13.59 14.14 -28.27
CA ALA A 158 -14.34 14.41 -27.05
C ALA A 158 -15.44 13.37 -26.88
N VAL A 159 -15.55 12.78 -25.69
CA VAL A 159 -16.58 11.80 -25.34
C VAL A 159 -17.31 12.21 -24.07
N THR A 160 -18.55 11.76 -23.93
CA THR A 160 -19.34 11.91 -22.71
C THR A 160 -18.77 11.04 -21.57
N PRO A 161 -19.11 11.34 -20.30
CA PRO A 161 -18.70 10.49 -19.17
C PRO A 161 -19.16 9.03 -19.28
N GLN A 162 -20.32 8.79 -19.92
CA GLN A 162 -20.88 7.45 -20.11
C GLN A 162 -20.08 6.66 -21.16
N GLU A 163 -19.76 7.30 -22.28
CA GLU A 163 -18.90 6.70 -23.32
C GLU A 163 -17.50 6.42 -22.78
N ARG A 164 -16.92 7.35 -21.99
CA ARG A 164 -15.66 7.13 -21.29
C ARG A 164 -15.70 5.88 -20.42
N GLN A 165 -16.75 5.71 -19.62
CA GLN A 165 -16.88 4.54 -18.76
C GLN A 165 -17.02 3.24 -19.57
N ALA A 166 -17.78 3.27 -20.67
CA ALA A 166 -17.89 2.14 -21.58
C ALA A 166 -16.54 1.79 -22.24
N LEU A 167 -15.71 2.79 -22.57
CA LEU A 167 -14.36 2.57 -23.08
C LEU A 167 -13.46 1.92 -22.02
N ILE A 168 -13.52 2.35 -20.76
CA ILE A 168 -12.75 1.75 -19.67
C ILE A 168 -13.07 0.25 -19.53
N ILE A 169 -14.34 -0.10 -19.52
CA ILE A 169 -14.80 -1.51 -19.44
C ILE A 169 -14.28 -2.31 -20.64
N LYS A 170 -14.37 -1.76 -21.85
CA LYS A 170 -13.84 -2.42 -23.06
C LYS A 170 -12.34 -2.63 -23.00
N VAL A 171 -11.58 -1.65 -22.47
CA VAL A 171 -10.13 -1.78 -22.31
C VAL A 171 -9.80 -2.82 -21.24
N GLU A 172 -10.57 -2.89 -20.16
CA GLU A 172 -10.42 -3.92 -19.12
C GLU A 172 -10.60 -5.34 -19.70
N ASP A 173 -11.69 -5.57 -20.43
CA ASP A 173 -11.97 -6.86 -21.07
C ASP A 173 -10.90 -7.22 -22.12
N ALA A 174 -10.42 -6.23 -22.87
CA ALA A 174 -9.35 -6.43 -23.84
C ALA A 174 -8.03 -6.75 -23.15
N GLN A 175 -7.66 -6.03 -22.09
CA GLN A 175 -6.43 -6.27 -21.33
C GLN A 175 -6.38 -7.70 -20.76
N ALA A 176 -7.52 -8.26 -20.36
CA ALA A 176 -7.59 -9.63 -19.86
C ALA A 176 -7.23 -10.69 -20.92
N SER A 177 -7.30 -10.36 -22.21
CA SER A 177 -7.13 -11.30 -23.33
C SER A 177 -5.94 -11.00 -24.23
N LEU A 178 -5.37 -9.79 -24.17
CA LEU A 178 -4.30 -9.34 -25.07
C LEU A 178 -2.95 -9.94 -24.69
N LYS A 179 -2.21 -10.41 -25.69
CA LYS A 179 -0.79 -10.74 -25.56
C LYS A 179 0.07 -9.53 -25.92
N GLN A 180 1.31 -9.51 -25.43
CA GLN A 180 2.26 -8.46 -25.75
C GLN A 180 2.52 -8.35 -27.26
N GLU A 181 2.50 -9.48 -27.98
CA GLU A 181 2.61 -9.55 -29.44
C GLU A 181 1.49 -8.79 -30.16
N ASP A 182 0.26 -8.83 -29.64
CA ASP A 182 -0.89 -8.13 -30.23
C ASP A 182 -0.73 -6.61 -30.11
N VAL A 183 -0.18 -6.15 -28.99
CA VAL A 183 0.11 -4.73 -28.74
C VAL A 183 1.19 -4.23 -29.68
N GLU A 184 2.27 -4.98 -29.85
CA GLU A 184 3.36 -4.63 -30.77
C GLU A 184 2.89 -4.58 -32.23
N ALA A 185 2.09 -5.56 -32.65
CA ALA A 185 1.51 -5.59 -33.98
C ALA A 185 0.56 -4.41 -34.24
N ALA A 186 -0.19 -3.97 -33.21
CA ALA A 186 -1.04 -2.78 -33.30
C ALA A 186 -0.21 -1.49 -33.40
N LEU A 187 0.83 -1.34 -32.58
CA LEU A 187 1.72 -0.18 -32.59
C LEU A 187 2.50 -0.03 -33.90
N ALA A 188 2.89 -1.14 -34.52
CA ALA A 188 3.61 -1.16 -35.79
C ALA A 188 2.78 -0.55 -36.94
N LYS A 189 1.45 -0.65 -36.88
CA LYS A 189 0.52 -0.10 -37.88
C LYS A 189 0.32 1.41 -37.76
N LEU A 190 0.72 2.01 -36.64
CA LEU A 190 0.54 3.44 -36.42
C LEU A 190 1.64 4.27 -37.11
N PRO A 191 1.31 5.48 -37.61
CA PRO A 191 2.29 6.47 -38.01
C PRO A 191 3.31 6.75 -36.89
N PRO A 192 4.58 7.09 -37.21
CA PRO A 192 5.61 7.28 -36.19
C PRO A 192 5.27 8.34 -35.13
N GLU A 193 4.59 9.41 -35.55
CA GLU A 193 4.17 10.51 -34.68
C GLU A 193 3.14 10.04 -33.64
N VAL A 194 2.05 9.40 -34.10
CA VAL A 194 1.00 8.85 -33.23
C VAL A 194 1.52 7.71 -32.35
N ARG A 195 2.46 6.91 -32.87
CA ARG A 195 3.06 5.79 -32.12
C ARG A 195 3.77 6.29 -30.86
N GLN A 196 4.51 7.39 -30.93
CA GLN A 196 5.21 7.94 -29.77
C GLN A 196 4.22 8.39 -28.69
N ASP A 197 3.16 9.09 -29.07
CA ASP A 197 2.15 9.56 -28.12
C ASP A 197 1.37 8.40 -27.48
N VAL A 198 1.01 7.38 -28.26
CA VAL A 198 0.34 6.17 -27.75
C VAL A 198 1.25 5.40 -26.79
N VAL A 199 2.54 5.25 -27.13
CA VAL A 199 3.50 4.60 -26.23
C VAL A 199 3.65 5.39 -24.93
N ALA A 200 3.73 6.72 -24.99
CA ALA A 200 3.79 7.56 -23.80
C ALA A 200 2.56 7.35 -22.90
N VAL A 201 1.36 7.29 -23.47
CA VAL A 201 0.11 7.01 -22.72
C VAL A 201 0.14 5.63 -22.05
N ILE A 202 0.59 4.60 -22.77
CA ILE A 202 0.67 3.23 -22.24
C ILE A 202 1.66 3.15 -21.07
N LEU A 203 2.79 3.85 -21.15
CA LEU A 203 3.81 3.82 -20.11
C LEU A 203 3.44 4.68 -18.88
N ASP A 204 2.74 5.80 -19.07
CA ASP A 204 2.35 6.71 -17.99
C ASP A 204 1.15 6.20 -17.15
N ALA A 205 0.21 5.50 -17.78
CA ALA A 205 -1.04 5.13 -17.14
C ALA A 205 -0.85 4.24 -15.88
N PRO A 206 -0.02 3.19 -15.89
CA PRO A 206 0.23 2.39 -14.69
C PRO A 206 0.94 3.16 -13.58
N VAL A 207 1.82 4.11 -13.94
CA VAL A 207 2.52 4.97 -12.98
C VAL A 207 1.51 5.83 -12.22
N ARG A 208 0.55 6.43 -12.92
CA ARG A 208 -0.53 7.22 -12.28
C ARG A 208 -1.40 6.35 -11.37
N GLY A 209 -1.78 5.16 -11.82
CA GLY A 209 -2.56 4.24 -10.98
C GLY A 209 -1.82 3.84 -9.70
N PHE A 210 -0.52 3.57 -9.81
CA PHE A 210 0.31 3.29 -8.65
C PHE A 210 0.40 4.49 -7.70
N GLN A 211 0.71 5.69 -8.20
CA GLN A 211 0.79 6.91 -7.38
C GLN A 211 -0.52 7.23 -6.67
N MET A 212 -1.67 7.11 -7.35
CA MET A 212 -2.98 7.33 -6.72
C MET A 212 -3.28 6.30 -5.62
N SER A 213 -2.78 5.07 -5.78
CA SER A 213 -2.91 4.04 -4.75
C SER A 213 -2.04 4.36 -3.53
N LEU A 214 -0.86 4.93 -3.71
CA LEU A 214 -0.02 5.42 -2.62
C LEU A 214 -0.68 6.57 -1.86
N ILE A 215 -1.33 7.49 -2.57
CA ILE A 215 -2.16 8.54 -1.95
C ILE A 215 -3.32 7.92 -1.17
N GLY A 216 -3.99 6.90 -1.73
CA GLY A 216 -5.03 6.14 -1.02
C GLY A 216 -4.51 5.51 0.28
N LEU A 217 -3.31 4.93 0.25
CA LEU A 217 -2.64 4.41 1.45
C LEU A 217 -2.31 5.52 2.46
N MET A 218 -1.88 6.69 2.00
CA MET A 218 -1.65 7.86 2.87
C MET A 218 -2.94 8.32 3.57
N VAL A 219 -4.07 8.31 2.87
CA VAL A 219 -5.39 8.59 3.47
C VAL A 219 -5.71 7.53 4.54
N ALA A 220 -5.49 6.25 4.26
CA ALA A 220 -5.70 5.19 5.24
C ALA A 220 -4.79 5.33 6.47
N VAL A 221 -3.53 5.72 6.29
CA VAL A 221 -2.60 6.05 7.39
C VAL A 221 -3.10 7.25 8.20
N GLY A 222 -3.59 8.30 7.55
CA GLY A 222 -4.19 9.46 8.21
C GLY A 222 -5.41 9.08 9.05
N LEU A 223 -6.31 8.26 8.49
CA LEU A 223 -7.47 7.73 9.21
C LEU A 223 -7.06 6.86 10.41
N ALA A 224 -5.99 6.07 10.29
CA ALA A 224 -5.45 5.29 11.40
C ALA A 224 -4.87 6.20 12.50
N ILE A 225 -4.17 7.28 12.15
CA ILE A 225 -3.71 8.27 13.14
C ILE A 225 -4.91 8.93 13.83
N LEU A 226 -5.96 9.29 13.09
CA LEU A 226 -7.18 9.87 13.65
C LEU A 226 -7.93 8.89 14.57
N SER A 227 -8.00 7.60 14.22
CA SER A 227 -8.64 6.60 15.07
C SER A 227 -7.88 6.40 16.39
N THR A 228 -6.54 6.48 16.36
CA THR A 228 -5.75 6.44 17.61
C THR A 228 -6.00 7.66 18.52
N LEU A 229 -6.50 8.79 18.01
CA LEU A 229 -6.86 9.93 18.86
C LEU A 229 -7.99 9.58 19.85
N HIS A 230 -8.88 8.68 19.46
CA HIS A 230 -10.00 8.23 20.27
C HIS A 230 -9.61 7.15 21.31
N MET A 231 -8.38 6.66 21.27
CA MET A 231 -7.88 5.70 22.27
C MET A 231 -7.50 6.43 23.58
N PRO A 232 -8.03 6.01 24.75
CA PRO A 232 -7.62 6.55 26.04
C PRO A 232 -6.14 6.19 26.31
N ALA A 233 -5.37 7.16 26.79
CA ALA A 233 -3.96 6.96 27.09
C ALA A 233 -3.81 6.04 28.31
N VAL A 234 -3.39 4.81 28.10
CA VAL A 234 -3.06 3.88 29.19
C VAL A 234 -1.55 3.68 29.20
N LYS A 235 -0.92 3.86 30.37
CA LYS A 235 0.45 3.45 30.63
C LYS A 235 0.42 1.99 31.11
N LEU A 236 1.34 1.16 30.62
CA LEU A 236 1.62 -0.13 31.25
C LEU A 236 2.22 0.16 32.63
N SER A 237 1.41 0.12 33.69
CA SER A 237 1.90 0.20 35.05
C SER A 237 2.54 -1.14 35.39
N THR A 238 3.85 -1.16 35.51
CA THR A 238 4.61 -2.18 36.26
C THR A 238 4.22 -2.08 37.73
N GLU A 239 3.11 -2.68 38.11
CA GLU A 239 2.78 -2.93 39.52
C GLU A 239 2.36 -4.40 39.67
N GLU A 240 3.36 -5.27 39.76
CA GLU A 240 3.20 -6.50 40.52
C GLU A 240 3.02 -6.10 41.98
N LYS A 241 1.77 -6.09 42.45
CA LYS A 241 1.52 -6.13 43.89
C LYS A 241 1.97 -7.51 44.39
N PRO A 242 2.91 -7.60 45.36
CA PRO A 242 3.19 -8.87 46.00
C PRO A 242 1.91 -9.35 46.67
N LEU A 243 1.57 -10.61 46.44
CA LEU A 243 0.50 -11.30 47.17
C LEU A 243 0.86 -11.23 48.66
N GLU A 244 0.14 -10.40 49.41
CA GLU A 244 0.16 -10.47 50.87
C GLU A 244 -0.44 -11.82 51.25
N SER A 245 0.44 -12.74 51.63
CA SER A 245 0.08 -13.96 52.35
C SER A 245 -0.33 -13.57 53.78
N GLY A 246 -1.63 -13.64 54.06
CA GLY A 246 -2.20 -13.58 55.41
C GLY A 246 -3.16 -14.75 55.61
#